data_AF-A0A533VNN0-F1
#
_entry.id   AF-A0A533VNN0-F1
#
_cell.length_a   1.000
_cell.length_b   1.000
_cell.length_c   1.000
_cell.angle_alpha   90.00
_cell.angle_beta   90.00
_cell.angle_gamma   90.00
#
_symmetry.space_group_name_H-M   'P 1'
#
loop_
_entity.id
_entity.type
_entity.pdbx_description
1 polymer ?
#
loop_
_entity_poly.entity_id
_entity_poly.type
_entity_poly.pdbx_seq_one_letter_code
_entity_poly.pdbx_strand_id
1 'polypeptide(L)'
;VGEDFARALRGNTDRVIIGVKPEGVKLVRAQRAPNDIDGVLDYTEDFGSTVIAHLRIGQGSISASIPPQEGIGLEAGARVGVRWDAEKLSFFDARSSERIV
;
A
#
# COMPACT_ATOMS: atom_id res chain seq x y z
N VAL A 1 14.23 -1.91 -5.94
CA VAL A 1 13.45 -2.98 -5.25
C VAL A 1 14.30 -4.20 -4.88
N GLY A 2 15.35 -4.57 -5.63
CA GLY A 2 16.06 -5.85 -5.41
C GLY A 2 17.03 -5.92 -4.22
N GLU A 3 17.83 -4.88 -3.94
CA GLU A 3 18.88 -4.95 -2.92
C GLU A 3 18.37 -4.80 -1.48
N ASP A 4 17.41 -3.91 -1.27
CA ASP A 4 16.81 -3.65 0.04
C ASP A 4 16.00 -4.84 0.55
N PHE A 5 15.21 -5.43 -0.36
CA PHE A 5 14.46 -6.66 -0.08
C PHE A 5 15.40 -7.83 0.27
N ALA A 6 16.51 -7.96 -0.47
CA ALA A 6 17.53 -8.96 -0.18
C ALA A 6 18.28 -8.69 1.14
N ARG A 7 18.43 -7.43 1.58
CA ARG A 7 18.98 -7.11 2.91
C ARG A 7 18.02 -7.48 4.03
N ALA A 8 16.72 -7.19 3.88
CA ALA A 8 15.70 -7.60 4.85
C ALA A 8 15.65 -9.13 5.02
N LEU A 9 15.74 -9.88 3.92
CA LEU A 9 15.77 -11.35 3.94
C LEU A 9 17.09 -11.94 4.50
N ARG A 10 18.21 -11.20 4.43
CA ARG A 10 19.50 -11.63 4.99
C ARG A 10 19.56 -11.54 6.52
N GLY A 11 18.64 -10.82 7.15
CA GLY A 11 18.61 -10.58 8.60
C GLY A 11 18.16 -11.75 9.48
N ASN A 12 17.87 -12.93 8.92
CA ASN A 12 17.33 -14.08 9.66
C ASN A 12 15.92 -13.83 10.24
N THR A 13 15.16 -12.96 9.57
CA THR A 13 13.82 -12.55 10.01
C THR A 13 12.77 -13.20 9.14
N ASP A 14 12.01 -14.15 9.70
CA ASP A 14 10.91 -14.85 9.01
C ASP A 14 9.72 -13.93 8.65
N ARG A 15 9.69 -12.70 9.20
CA ARG A 15 8.61 -11.73 9.05
C ARG A 15 9.15 -10.31 8.96
N VAL A 16 8.82 -9.60 7.89
CA VAL A 16 9.18 -8.20 7.69
C VAL A 16 7.91 -7.37 7.72
N ILE A 17 7.94 -6.23 8.41
CA ILE A 17 6.86 -5.24 8.36
C ILE A 17 7.23 -4.24 7.26
N ILE A 18 6.32 -4.07 6.29
CA ILE A 18 6.47 -3.10 5.22
C ILE A 18 5.62 -1.88 5.57
N GLY A 19 6.26 -0.74 5.79
CA GLY A 19 5.62 0.54 5.98
C GLY A 19 5.60 1.34 4.69
N VAL A 20 4.47 1.95 4.37
CA VAL A 20 4.33 2.92 3.29
C VAL A 20 3.38 4.01 3.75
N LYS A 21 3.70 5.28 3.47
CA LYS A 21 2.78 6.38 3.76
C LYS A 21 1.64 6.40 2.73
N PRO A 22 0.44 6.89 3.06
CA PRO A 22 -0.68 6.90 2.12
C PRO A 22 -0.39 7.57 0.77
N GLU A 23 0.41 8.65 0.74
CA GLU A 23 0.86 9.33 -0.48
C GLU A 23 1.90 8.54 -1.31
N GLY A 24 2.38 7.42 -0.79
CA GLY A 24 3.19 6.45 -1.49
C GLY A 24 2.39 5.30 -2.09
N VAL A 25 1.07 5.28 -1.90
CA VAL A 25 0.16 4.26 -2.40
C VAL A 25 -0.65 4.84 -3.56
N LYS A 26 -0.67 4.13 -4.69
CA LYS A 26 -1.41 4.49 -5.90
C LYS A 26 -2.50 3.46 -6.15
N LEU A 27 -3.70 3.93 -6.44
CA LEU A 27 -4.78 3.08 -6.92
C LEU A 27 -4.66 2.90 -8.43
N VAL A 28 -4.84 1.66 -8.89
CA VAL A 28 -4.86 1.29 -10.30
C VAL A 28 -6.07 0.40 -10.57
N ARG A 29 -6.40 0.17 -11.83
CA ARG A 29 -7.42 -0.82 -12.18
C ARG A 29 -6.95 -2.22 -11.74
N ALA A 30 -7.87 -2.99 -11.16
CA ALA A 30 -7.59 -4.39 -10.79
C ALA A 30 -7.13 -5.20 -12.02
N GLN A 31 -6.25 -6.18 -11.77
CA GLN A 31 -5.74 -7.13 -12.78
C GLN A 31 -4.98 -6.52 -13.98
N ARG A 32 -4.38 -5.32 -13.84
CA ARG A 32 -3.66 -4.68 -14.96
C ARG A 32 -2.22 -5.16 -15.14
N ALA A 33 -1.52 -5.51 -14.06
CA ALA A 33 -0.12 -5.95 -14.11
C ALA A 33 0.22 -7.00 -13.04
N PRO A 34 1.26 -7.85 -13.25
CA PRO A 34 1.66 -8.90 -12.31
C PRO A 34 2.08 -8.42 -10.91
N ASN A 35 2.45 -7.14 -10.80
CA ASN A 35 2.95 -6.54 -9.56
C ASN A 35 1.90 -5.71 -8.82
N ASP A 36 0.67 -5.67 -9.35
CA ASP A 36 -0.43 -4.98 -8.69
C ASP A 36 -1.04 -5.93 -7.65
N ILE A 37 -1.31 -5.43 -6.45
CA ILE A 37 -2.02 -6.22 -5.45
C ILE A 37 -3.49 -5.84 -5.47
N ASP A 38 -4.35 -6.83 -5.70
CA ASP A 38 -5.79 -6.64 -5.62
C ASP A 38 -6.23 -6.37 -4.17
N GLY A 39 -7.07 -5.35 -4.01
CA GLY A 39 -7.74 -4.99 -2.78
C GLY A 39 -9.21 -4.67 -3.01
N VAL A 40 -9.92 -4.49 -1.90
CA VAL A 40 -11.32 -4.05 -1.88
C VAL A 40 -11.38 -2.71 -1.16
N LEU A 41 -12.02 -1.72 -1.76
CA LEU A 41 -12.27 -0.45 -1.11
C LEU A 41 -13.33 -0.63 -0.02
N ASP A 42 -13.02 -0.22 1.21
CA ASP A 42 -13.99 -0.23 2.31
C ASP A 42 -14.79 1.07 2.33
N TYR A 43 -14.10 2.22 2.33
CA TYR A 43 -14.72 3.55 2.25
C TYR A 43 -13.69 4.62 1.86
N THR A 44 -14.18 5.82 1.56
CA THR A 44 -13.36 7.01 1.26
C THR A 44 -13.69 8.16 2.20
N GLU A 45 -12.68 8.92 2.59
CA GLU A 45 -12.82 10.17 3.34
C GLU A 45 -12.39 11.34 2.46
N ASP A 46 -13.25 12.35 2.31
CA ASP A 46 -12.97 13.55 1.52
C ASP A 46 -12.49 14.69 2.42
N PHE A 47 -11.31 15.22 2.13
CA PHE A 47 -10.68 16.36 2.80
C PHE A 47 -10.59 17.60 1.89
N GLY A 48 -11.39 17.67 0.83
CA GLY A 48 -11.49 18.77 -0.12
C GLY A 48 -10.42 18.74 -1.20
N SER A 49 -9.14 18.82 -0.82
CA SER A 49 -8.01 18.76 -1.77
C SER A 49 -7.42 17.36 -1.95
N THR A 50 -7.89 16.40 -1.17
CA THR A 50 -7.38 15.03 -1.13
C THR A 50 -8.48 14.11 -0.63
N VAL A 51 -8.51 12.90 -1.16
CA VAL A 51 -9.36 11.82 -0.67
C VAL A 51 -8.46 10.74 -0.09
N ILE A 52 -8.80 10.25 1.11
CA ILE A 52 -8.15 9.08 1.71
C ILE A 52 -9.04 7.87 1.43
N ALA A 53 -8.54 6.94 0.62
CA ALA A 53 -9.19 5.67 0.34
C ALA A 53 -8.69 4.62 1.33
N HIS A 54 -9.59 3.94 2.03
CA HIS A 54 -9.28 2.84 2.93
C HIS A 54 -9.60 1.52 2.24
N LEU A 55 -8.61 0.64 2.19
CA LEU A 55 -8.68 -0.60 1.41
C LEU A 55 -8.27 -1.79 2.25
N ARG A 56 -8.92 -2.92 1.98
CA ARG A 56 -8.54 -4.22 2.50
C ARG A 56 -7.76 -5.01 1.45
N ILE A 57 -6.58 -5.49 1.83
CA ILE A 57 -5.71 -6.35 1.02
C ILE A 57 -5.45 -7.64 1.80
N GLY A 58 -5.96 -8.76 1.32
CA GLY A 58 -5.88 -10.02 2.06
C GLY A 58 -6.50 -9.90 3.45
N GLN A 59 -5.66 -10.02 4.49
CA GLN A 59 -6.04 -9.86 5.91
C GLN A 59 -5.63 -8.48 6.50
N GLY A 60 -4.96 -7.63 5.72
CA GLY A 60 -4.48 -6.32 6.15
C GLY A 60 -5.33 -5.18 5.61
N SER A 61 -5.16 -4.00 6.21
CA SER A 61 -5.72 -2.73 5.73
C SER A 61 -4.60 -1.80 5.28
N ILE A 62 -4.84 -1.04 4.22
CA ILE A 62 -3.96 0.00 3.71
C ILE A 62 -4.78 1.25 3.40
N SER A 63 -4.18 2.42 3.56
CA SER A 63 -4.78 3.69 3.14
C SER A 63 -3.99 4.27 1.98
N ALA A 64 -4.69 4.86 1.00
CA ALA A 64 -4.11 5.57 -0.12
C ALA A 64 -4.59 7.02 -0.13
N SER A 65 -3.66 7.95 -0.35
CA SER A 65 -3.99 9.36 -0.57
C SER A 65 -4.08 9.61 -2.06
N ILE A 66 -5.26 9.97 -2.54
CA ILE A 66 -5.56 10.19 -3.96
C ILE A 66 -6.13 11.58 -4.22
N PRO A 67 -5.94 12.13 -5.41
CA PRO A 67 -6.62 13.36 -5.81
C PRO A 67 -8.14 13.17 -5.84
N PRO A 68 -8.95 14.21 -5.54
CA PRO A 68 -10.41 14.10 -5.53
C PRO A 68 -11.00 13.55 -6.83
N GLN A 69 -10.47 13.93 -8.00
CA GLN A 69 -10.93 13.40 -9.28
C GLN A 69 -10.76 11.88 -9.46
N GLU A 70 -9.81 11.25 -8.76
CA GLU A 70 -9.61 9.80 -8.77
C GLU A 70 -10.53 9.09 -7.77
N GLY A 71 -11.07 9.82 -6.79
CA GLY A 71 -12.08 9.33 -5.86
C GLY A 71 -13.49 9.25 -6.48
N ILE A 72 -13.74 9.96 -7.58
CA ILE A 72 -15.05 10.01 -8.22
C ILE A 72 -15.41 8.63 -8.79
N GLY A 73 -16.49 8.04 -8.30
CA GLY A 73 -16.97 6.72 -8.74
C GLY A 73 -16.29 5.53 -8.07
N LEU A 74 -15.47 5.77 -7.04
CA LEU A 74 -15.02 4.73 -6.14
C LEU A 74 -16.12 4.44 -5.10
N GLU A 75 -16.73 3.27 -5.21
CA GLU A 75 -17.78 2.82 -4.29
C GLU A 75 -17.25 1.75 -3.33
N ALA A 76 -17.76 1.75 -2.09
CA ALA A 76 -17.46 0.70 -1.13
C ALA A 76 -17.75 -0.69 -1.73
N GLY A 77 -16.84 -1.63 -1.55
CA GLY A 77 -16.87 -2.96 -2.17
C GLY A 77 -16.22 -3.03 -3.55
N ALA A 78 -15.83 -1.91 -4.17
CA ALA A 78 -15.13 -1.92 -5.44
C ALA A 78 -13.79 -2.65 -5.33
N ARG A 79 -13.50 -3.50 -6.33
CA ARG A 79 -12.19 -4.13 -6.49
C ARG A 79 -11.24 -3.17 -7.20
N VAL A 80 -10.09 -2.93 -6.58
CA VAL A 80 -9.05 -2.05 -7.12
C VAL A 80 -7.70 -2.73 -7.03
N GLY A 81 -6.80 -2.37 -7.94
CA GLY A 81 -5.39 -2.73 -7.81
C GLY A 81 -4.66 -1.68 -7.00
N VAL A 82 -3.67 -2.10 -6.23
CA VAL A 82 -2.83 -1.21 -5.43
C VAL A 82 -1.38 -1.37 -5.84
N ARG A 83 -0.71 -0.24 -6.03
CA ARG A 83 0.74 -0.16 -6.23
C ARG A 83 1.34 0.78 -5.21
N TRP A 84 2.58 0.54 -4.85
CA TRP A 84 3.35 1.46 -4.04
C TRP A 84 4.57 1.95 -4.79
N ASP A 85 4.97 3.16 -4.45
CA ASP A 85 6.25 3.70 -4.84
C ASP A 85 7.36 3.01 -4.05
N ALA A 86 8.22 2.25 -4.74
CA ALA A 86 9.26 1.47 -4.10
C ALA A 86 10.26 2.33 -3.33
N GLU A 87 10.47 3.58 -3.73
CA GLU A 87 11.38 4.53 -3.06
C GLU A 87 10.79 5.07 -1.75
N LYS A 88 9.49 4.87 -1.51
CA LYS A 88 8.78 5.31 -0.31
C LYS A 88 8.46 4.16 0.65
N LEU A 89 8.96 2.96 0.36
CA LEU A 89 8.85 1.82 1.25
C LEU A 89 9.87 1.93 2.37
N SER A 90 9.45 1.60 3.58
CA SER A 90 10.33 1.36 4.70
C SER A 90 10.14 -0.07 5.17
N PHE A 91 11.24 -0.73 5.50
CA PHE A 91 11.24 -2.12 5.95
C PHE A 91 11.66 -2.16 7.41
N PHE A 92 10.90 -2.89 8.22
CA PHE A 92 11.16 -3.02 9.65
C PHE A 92 11.26 -4.50 10.02
N ASP A 93 12.17 -4.80 10.94
CA ASP A 93 12.26 -6.12 11.55
C ASP A 93 11.05 -6.33 12.48
N ALA A 94 10.29 -7.42 12.27
CA ALA A 94 9.08 -7.65 13.04
C ALA A 94 9.33 -8.03 14.51
N ARG A 95 10.56 -8.42 14.89
CA ARG A 95 10.92 -8.78 16.28
C ARG A 95 11.44 -7.57 17.04
N SER A 96 12.35 -6.80 16.45
CA SER A 96 12.98 -5.64 17.11
C SER A 96 12.27 -4.31 16.87
N SER A 97 11.36 -4.24 15.89
CA SER A 97 10.77 -2.99 15.38
C SER A 97 11.80 -1.99 14.84
N GLU A 98 13.06 -2.39 14.66
CA GLU A 98 14.08 -1.52 14.09
C GLU A 98 13.91 -1.40 12.57
N ARG A 99 14.15 -0.19 12.05
CA ARG A 99 14.14 0.06 10.61
C ARG A 99 15.37 -0.59 9.97
N ILE A 100 15.13 -1.45 9.00
CA ILE A 100 16.14 -2.11 8.18
C ILE A 100 16.61 -1.14 7.09
N VAL A 101 15.67 -0.57 6.32
CA VAL A 101 15.88 0.51 5.34
C VAL A 101 14.70 1.47 5.30
#